data_AF-A0A850R0R2-F1
#
_entry.id   AF-A0A850R0R2-F1
#
_cell.length_a   1.000
_cell.length_b   1.000
_cell.length_c   1.000
_cell.angle_alpha   90.00
_cell.angle_beta   90.00
_cell.angle_gamma   90.00
#
_symmetry.space_group_name_H-M   'P 1'
#
loop_
_entity.id
_entity.type
_entity.pdbx_description
1 polymer ?
#
loop_
_entity_poly.entity_id
_entity_poly.type
_entity_poly.pdbx_seq_one_letter_code
_entity_poly.pdbx_strand_id
1 'polypeptide(L)'
;IASIKNEENQTRLEISAMPLTSDGRPVLGAKPQGRFIAYENGFLEPMEYAPGRLVSVVGHFRGMEKGKVGEFDYNFPVIDATGDQIWQVHQEVRIDDVYPPCFGRYCHRYWRNYPYRGPMRGQVIQRVTP
;
A
#
# COMPACT_ATOMS: atom_id res chain seq x y z
N ILE A 1 8.12 1.65 3.59
CA ILE A 1 9.44 1.32 4.17
C ILE A 1 10.38 2.49 3.94
N ALA A 2 11.08 2.95 4.98
CA ALA A 2 12.06 4.03 4.89
C ALA A 2 13.48 3.47 4.69
N SER A 3 13.84 2.42 5.42
CA SER A 3 15.12 1.73 5.29
C SER A 3 15.01 0.26 5.71
N ILE A 4 15.92 -0.57 5.20
CA ILE A 4 16.10 -1.97 5.58
C ILE A 4 17.58 -2.19 5.92
N LYS A 5 17.83 -2.94 6.99
CA LYS A 5 19.18 -3.35 7.38
C LYS A 5 19.14 -4.79 7.91
N ASN A 6 19.84 -5.68 7.21
CA ASN A 6 20.04 -7.06 7.68
C ASN A 6 21.15 -7.06 8.73
N GLU A 7 20.85 -7.60 9.91
CA GLU A 7 21.79 -7.85 11.00
C GLU A 7 22.12 -9.35 11.06
N GLU A 8 22.91 -9.78 12.04
CA GLU A 8 23.40 -11.16 12.11
C GLU A 8 22.26 -12.19 12.23
N ASN A 9 21.23 -11.91 13.01
CA ASN A 9 20.15 -12.85 13.33
C ASN A 9 18.74 -12.32 13.00
N GLN A 10 18.63 -11.08 12.53
CA GLN A 10 17.36 -10.40 12.34
C GLN A 10 17.48 -9.30 11.30
N THR A 11 16.34 -8.86 10.77
CA THR A 11 16.26 -7.74 9.86
C THR A 11 15.58 -6.57 10.56
N ARG A 12 16.22 -5.41 10.50
CA ARG A 12 15.70 -4.15 11.01
C ARG A 12 15.03 -3.38 9.87
N LEU A 13 13.71 -3.22 9.97
CA LEU A 13 12.93 -2.38 9.08
C LEU A 13 12.59 -1.06 9.77
N GLU A 14 12.94 0.06 9.14
CA GLU A 14 12.43 1.37 9.55
C GLU A 14 11.20 1.71 8.72
N ILE A 15 10.07 1.92 9.39
CA ILE A 15 8.78 2.08 8.72
C ILE A 15 8.17 3.43 9.09
N SER A 16 7.75 4.16 8.07
CA SER A 16 6.96 5.38 8.24
C SER A 16 5.50 4.99 8.47
N ALA A 17 5.00 5.24 9.67
CA ALA A 17 3.64 4.87 10.08
C ALA A 17 2.59 5.65 9.28
N MET A 18 1.64 4.93 8.70
CA MET A 18 0.47 5.49 8.04
C MET A 18 -0.80 4.84 8.62
N PRO A 19 -1.93 5.55 8.60
CA PRO A 19 -3.22 4.95 8.92
C PRO A 19 -3.47 3.71 8.06
N LEU A 20 -4.00 2.67 8.70
CA LEU A 20 -4.42 1.45 8.02
C LEU A 20 -5.95 1.46 7.85
N THR A 21 -6.42 0.85 6.77
CA THR A 21 -7.81 0.44 6.64
C THR A 21 -8.11 -0.73 7.59
N SER A 22 -9.39 -1.05 7.77
CA SER A 22 -9.84 -2.16 8.63
C SER A 22 -9.28 -3.53 8.25
N ASP A 23 -8.91 -3.71 6.98
CA ASP A 23 -8.27 -4.91 6.45
C ASP A 23 -6.74 -4.81 6.41
N GLY A 24 -6.16 -3.81 7.10
CA GLY A 24 -4.73 -3.69 7.31
C GLY A 24 -3.95 -3.04 6.16
N ARG A 25 -4.60 -2.49 5.13
CA ARG A 25 -3.91 -1.82 4.02
C ARG A 25 -3.51 -0.40 4.39
N PRO A 26 -2.31 0.06 4.03
CA PRO A 26 -1.96 1.47 4.18
C PRO A 26 -2.85 2.37 3.32
N VAL A 27 -3.39 3.44 3.92
CA VAL A 27 -4.20 4.43 3.21
C VAL A 27 -3.28 5.31 2.35
N LEU A 28 -3.39 5.19 1.03
CA LEU A 28 -2.60 6.00 0.09
C LEU A 28 -2.88 7.49 0.26
N GLY A 29 -1.81 8.31 0.21
CA GLY A 29 -1.90 9.77 0.33
C GLY A 29 -2.15 10.28 1.76
N ALA A 30 -2.30 9.40 2.75
CA ALA A 30 -2.39 9.81 4.14
C ALA A 30 -1.05 10.38 4.64
N LYS A 31 -1.12 11.38 5.52
CA LYS A 31 0.07 11.96 6.13
C LYS A 31 0.71 10.95 7.09
N PRO A 32 2.04 10.74 7.05
CA PRO A 32 2.72 9.91 8.03
C PRO A 32 2.55 10.41 9.45
N GLN A 33 2.35 9.50 10.39
CA GLN A 33 2.12 9.79 11.81
C GLN A 33 3.36 9.66 12.70
N GLY A 34 4.47 9.16 12.13
CA GLY A 34 5.72 8.92 12.84
C GLY A 34 6.55 7.84 12.16
N ARG A 35 7.60 7.38 12.83
CA ARG A 35 8.38 6.23 12.41
C ARG A 35 8.49 5.22 13.54
N PHE A 36 8.52 3.95 13.19
CA PHE A 36 8.75 2.85 14.11
C PHE A 36 9.71 1.85 13.48
N ILE A 37 10.32 1.01 14.32
CA ILE A 37 11.15 -0.09 13.89
C ILE A 37 10.37 -1.39 14.02
N ALA A 38 10.45 -2.22 12.99
CA ALA A 38 10.04 -3.61 13.06
C ALA A 38 11.29 -4.49 12.95
N TYR A 39 11.46 -5.39 13.91
CA TYR A 39 12.46 -6.45 13.86
C TYR A 39 11.80 -7.74 13.39
N GLU A 40 12.26 -8.26 12.26
CA GLU A 40 11.86 -9.57 11.73
C GLU A 40 12.99 -10.57 11.96
N ASN A 41 12.65 -11.80 12.36
CA ASN A 41 13.67 -12.82 12.61
C ASN A 41 14.26 -13.33 11.29
N GLY A 42 15.59 -13.40 11.22
CA GLY A 42 16.31 -13.84 10.02
C GLY A 42 16.48 -12.74 8.95
N PHE A 43 16.64 -13.18 7.70
CA PHE A 43 16.97 -12.34 6.56
C PHE A 43 15.71 -12.00 5.75
N LEU A 44 15.54 -10.72 5.42
CA LEU A 44 14.62 -10.26 4.38
C LEU A 44 15.38 -9.79 3.15
N GLU A 45 14.81 -10.07 1.97
CA GLU A 45 15.38 -9.69 0.69
C GLU A 45 15.23 -8.17 0.45
N PRO A 46 16.34 -7.39 0.39
CA PRO A 46 16.26 -5.93 0.24
C PRO A 46 15.53 -5.45 -1.01
N MET A 47 15.51 -6.25 -2.09
CA MET A 47 14.76 -5.89 -3.29
C MET A 47 13.24 -6.00 -3.10
N GLU A 48 12.77 -6.93 -2.29
CA GLU A 48 11.34 -7.10 -1.99
C GLU A 48 10.84 -6.02 -1.01
N TYR A 49 11.66 -5.73 0.00
CA TYR A 49 11.43 -4.75 1.07
C TYR A 49 12.06 -3.39 0.78
N ALA A 50 12.22 -3.06 -0.50
CA ALA A 50 12.91 -1.84 -0.91
C ALA A 50 12.26 -0.57 -0.31
N PRO A 51 13.05 0.48 -0.03
CA PRO A 51 12.52 1.77 0.39
C PRO A 51 11.42 2.27 -0.57
N GLY A 52 10.36 2.85 0.00
CA GLY A 52 9.17 3.29 -0.74
C GLY A 52 8.07 2.24 -0.89
N ARG A 53 8.35 0.95 -0.64
CA ARG A 53 7.33 -0.11 -0.64
C ARG A 53 6.34 0.06 0.52
N LEU A 54 5.11 -0.42 0.31
CA LEU A 54 4.08 -0.47 1.34
C LEU A 54 4.17 -1.79 2.07
N VAL A 55 4.17 -1.72 3.40
CA VAL A 55 4.19 -2.90 4.28
C VAL A 55 3.27 -2.64 5.46
N SER A 56 2.58 -3.69 5.88
CA SER A 56 1.89 -3.74 7.18
C SER A 56 2.56 -4.79 8.03
N VAL A 57 2.72 -4.51 9.31
CA VAL A 57 3.41 -5.40 10.25
C VAL A 57 2.51 -5.65 11.44
N VAL A 58 2.48 -6.89 11.91
CA VAL A 58 1.80 -7.32 13.14
C VAL A 58 2.84 -7.92 14.07
N GLY A 59 2.83 -7.48 15.33
CA GLY A 59 3.81 -7.94 16.29
C GLY A 59 3.59 -7.36 17.68
N HIS A 60 4.55 -7.64 18.55
CA HIS A 60 4.51 -7.20 19.94
C HIS A 60 5.31 -5.92 20.10
N PHE A 61 4.76 -4.95 20.84
CA PHE A 61 5.50 -3.75 21.20
C PHE A 61 6.59 -4.12 22.23
N ARG A 62 7.85 -3.91 21.85
CA ARG A 62 9.02 -4.23 22.67
C ARG A 62 9.44 -3.07 23.57
N GLY A 63 9.26 -1.83 23.11
CA GLY A 63 9.72 -0.64 23.83
C GLY A 63 10.16 0.47 22.88
N MET A 64 11.06 1.33 23.36
CA MET A 64 11.57 2.46 22.60
C MET A 64 13.09 2.31 22.36
N GLU A 65 13.54 2.60 21.15
CA GLU A 65 14.94 2.60 20.75
C GLU A 65 15.38 3.99 20.29
N LYS A 66 16.46 4.50 20.88
CA LYS A 66 17.07 5.74 20.42
C LYS A 66 17.78 5.50 19.10
N GLY A 67 17.54 6.38 18.14
CA GLY A 67 18.26 6.40 16.88
C GLY A 67 18.21 7.78 16.27
N LYS A 68 18.45 7.85 14.96
CA LYS A 68 18.42 9.10 14.21
C LYS A 68 17.57 8.97 12.96
N VAL A 69 16.91 10.07 12.59
CA VAL A 69 16.29 10.26 11.27
C VAL A 69 17.09 11.35 10.57
N GLY A 70 18.00 10.95 9.68
CA GLY A 70 19.06 11.85 9.22
C GLY A 70 19.95 12.24 10.40
N GLU A 71 20.07 13.53 10.67
CA GLU A 71 20.86 14.04 11.81
C GLU A 71 20.04 14.22 13.10
N PHE A 72 18.71 14.15 13.01
CA PHE A 72 17.80 14.43 14.13
C PHE A 72 17.67 13.22 15.05
N ASP A 73 17.91 13.42 16.35
CA ASP A 73 17.72 12.38 17.36
C ASP A 73 16.23 12.02 17.52
N TYR A 74 15.92 10.74 17.38
CA TYR A 74 14.56 10.24 17.40
C TYR A 74 14.45 9.00 18.29
N ASN A 75 13.33 8.85 18.99
CA ASN A 75 13.05 7.68 19.81
C ASN A 75 11.98 6.85 19.11
N PHE A 76 12.37 5.72 18.54
CA PHE A 76 11.49 4.87 17.77
C PHE A 76 10.74 3.89 18.67
N PRO A 77 9.41 3.77 18.54
CA PRO A 77 8.69 2.59 18.96
C PRO A 77 9.25 1.37 18.23
N VAL A 78 9.46 0.26 18.96
CA VAL A 78 9.99 -0.98 18.42
C VAL A 78 8.93 -2.07 18.51
N ILE A 79 8.73 -2.77 17.41
CA ILE A 79 7.84 -3.92 17.28
C ILE A 79 8.70 -5.14 16.96
N ASP A 80 8.59 -6.19 17.77
CA ASP A 80 9.07 -7.52 17.39
C ASP A 80 7.99 -8.15 16.51
N ALA A 81 8.27 -8.22 15.22
CA ALA A 81 7.31 -8.61 14.22
C ALA A 81 7.10 -10.13 14.24
N THR A 82 5.84 -10.52 14.10
CA THR A 82 5.39 -11.92 14.05
C THR A 82 4.79 -12.28 12.69
N GLY A 83 4.60 -11.28 11.85
CA GLY A 83 4.09 -11.43 10.50
C GLY A 83 3.94 -10.06 9.86
N ASP A 84 4.12 -10.04 8.55
CA ASP A 84 4.06 -8.85 7.74
C ASP A 84 3.33 -9.13 6.43
N GLN A 85 2.94 -8.04 5.77
CA GLN A 85 2.29 -8.08 4.46
C GLN A 85 2.85 -6.95 3.62
N ILE A 86 3.55 -7.31 2.55
CA ILE A 86 3.93 -6.37 1.50
C ILE A 86 2.72 -6.12 0.60
N TRP A 87 2.52 -4.85 0.24
CA TRP A 87 1.44 -4.44 -0.64
C TRP A 87 1.97 -3.88 -1.96
N GLN A 88 1.26 -4.19 -3.04
CA GLN A 88 1.51 -3.66 -4.37
C GLN A 88 0.52 -2.53 -4.69
N VAL A 89 1.01 -1.46 -5.31
CA VAL A 89 0.16 -0.37 -5.81
C VAL A 89 -0.04 -0.59 -7.30
N HIS A 90 -1.25 -0.97 -7.69
CA HIS A 90 -1.66 -1.10 -9.08
C HIS A 90 -2.36 0.18 -9.54
N GLN A 91 -2.04 0.61 -10.75
CA GLN A 91 -2.79 1.67 -11.44
C GLN A 91 -3.75 1.02 -12.41
N GLU A 92 -5.04 1.20 -12.17
CA GLU A 92 -6.09 0.72 -13.06
C GLU A 92 -6.71 1.93 -13.77
N VAL A 93 -6.98 1.78 -15.07
CA VAL A 93 -7.77 2.76 -15.82
C VAL A 93 -9.22 2.33 -15.72
N ARG A 94 -9.99 3.04 -14.89
CA ARG A 94 -11.43 2.89 -14.86
C ARG A 94 -12.03 3.67 -16.02
N ILE A 95 -12.64 2.94 -16.95
CA ILE A 95 -13.37 3.50 -18.08
C ILE A 95 -14.85 3.47 -17.71
N ASP A 96 -15.43 4.64 -17.48
CA ASP A 96 -16.87 4.75 -17.27
C ASP A 96 -17.55 4.83 -18.65
N ASP A 97 -18.20 3.75 -19.06
CA ASP A 97 -19.12 3.78 -20.20
C ASP A 97 -20.47 4.32 -19.74
N VAL A 98 -21.03 5.25 -20.52
CA VAL A 98 -22.29 5.93 -20.22
C VAL A 98 -23.50 5.07 -20.62
N TYR A 99 -23.29 3.97 -21.34
CA TYR A 99 -24.38 3.13 -21.80
C TYR A 99 -24.86 2.14 -20.73
N PRO A 100 -26.15 2.20 -20.33
CA PRO A 100 -26.75 1.14 -19.55
C PRO A 100 -26.64 -0.16 -20.34
N PRO A 101 -26.28 -1.28 -19.69
CA PRO A 101 -26.23 -2.55 -20.38
C PRO A 101 -27.65 -2.90 -20.83
N CYS A 102 -27.88 -2.90 -22.15
CA CYS A 102 -29.14 -3.36 -22.69
C CYS A 102 -29.05 -4.89 -22.85
N PHE A 103 -30.08 -5.59 -22.40
CA PHE A 103 -30.17 -7.04 -22.56
C PHE A 103 -31.46 -7.38 -23.31
N GLY A 104 -31.36 -8.20 -24.35
CA GLY A 104 -32.51 -8.77 -25.06
C GLY A 104 -32.72 -8.28 -26.50
N ARG A 105 -33.79 -8.81 -27.11
CA ARG A 105 -34.04 -8.75 -28.57
C ARG A 105 -34.35 -7.35 -29.11
N TYR A 106 -34.66 -6.38 -28.24
CA TYR A 106 -35.01 -5.01 -28.61
C TYR A 106 -33.83 -4.02 -28.54
N CYS A 107 -32.64 -4.49 -28.14
CA CYS A 107 -31.42 -3.68 -28.09
C CYS A 107 -31.11 -2.99 -29.42
N HIS A 108 -31.31 -3.68 -30.54
CA HIS A 108 -30.96 -3.19 -31.86
C HIS A 108 -31.71 -1.89 -32.26
N ARG A 109 -32.89 -1.64 -31.68
CA ARG A 109 -33.66 -0.41 -31.89
C ARG A 109 -33.18 0.73 -30.99
N TYR A 110 -32.68 0.40 -29.80
CA TYR A 110 -32.17 1.36 -28.82
C TYR A 110 -30.83 1.95 -29.28
N TRP A 111 -29.89 1.11 -29.73
CA TRP A 111 -28.57 1.55 -30.23
C TRP A 111 -28.62 2.33 -31.56
N ARG A 112 -29.70 2.22 -32.33
CA ARG A 112 -29.87 2.96 -33.59
C ARG A 112 -30.05 4.47 -33.36
N ASN A 113 -30.58 4.87 -32.21
CA ASN A 113 -30.79 6.28 -31.84
C ASN A 113 -29.67 6.85 -30.96
N TYR A 114 -28.68 6.02 -30.62
CA TYR A 114 -27.61 6.32 -29.68
C TYR A 114 -26.27 5.95 -30.34
N PRO A 115 -25.73 6.79 -31.25
CA PRO A 115 -24.45 6.52 -31.87
C PRO A 115 -23.37 6.41 -30.79
N TYR A 116 -22.58 5.34 -30.85
CA TYR A 116 -21.49 5.06 -29.93
C TYR A 116 -20.50 6.24 -29.92
N ARG A 117 -20.40 6.94 -28.80
CA ARG A 117 -19.48 8.09 -28.63
C ARG A 117 -18.17 7.73 -27.93
N GLY A 118 -17.88 6.44 -27.78
CA GLY A 118 -16.73 5.97 -27.02
C GLY A 118 -16.84 6.31 -25.54
N PRO A 119 -15.86 5.86 -24.74
CA PRO A 119 -15.83 6.16 -23.32
C PRO A 119 -15.64 7.66 -23.08
N MET A 120 -16.55 8.26 -22.31
CA MET A 120 -16.53 9.71 -22.07
C MET A 120 -15.60 10.11 -20.92
N ARG A 121 -15.23 9.15 -20.05
CA ARG A 121 -14.37 9.43 -18.91
C ARG A 121 -13.49 8.22 -18.57
N GLY A 122 -12.18 8.42 -18.68
CA GLY A 122 -11.17 7.54 -18.09
C GLY A 122 -10.65 8.16 -16.80
N GLN A 123 -10.59 7.38 -15.73
CA GLN A 123 -9.97 7.79 -14.47
C GLN A 123 -8.87 6.79 -14.13
N VAL A 124 -7.67 7.28 -13.83
CA VAL A 124 -6.61 6.44 -13.26
C VAL A 124 -6.89 6.34 -11.76
N ILE A 125 -7.22 5.14 -11.30
CA ILE A 125 -7.39 4.83 -9.88
C ILE A 125 -6.21 4.01 -9.40
N GLN A 126 -5.73 4.31 -8.20
CA GLN A 126 -4.69 3.51 -7.55
C GLN A 126 -5.36 2.53 -6.58
N ARG A 127 -4.95 1.27 -6.66
CA ARG A 127 -5.44 0.21 -5.78
C ARG A 127 -4.28 -0.47 -5.09
N VAL A 128 -4.37 -0.58 -3.77
CA VAL A 128 -3.43 -1.35 -2.95
C VAL A 128 -3.91 -2.79 -2.93
N THR A 129 -3.12 -3.74 -3.44
CA THR A 129 -3.43 -5.18 -3.43
C THR A 129 -2.35 -5.94 -2.67
N PRO A 130 -2.67 -7.11 -2.07
CA PRO A 130 -1.64 -8.02 -1.59
C PRO A 130 -0.71 -8.45 -2.74
#